data_AF-A0A8T4EL88-F1
#
_entry.id   AF-A0A8T4EL88-F1
#
_cell.length_a   1.000
_cell.length_b   1.000
_cell.length_c   1.000
_cell.angle_alpha   90.00
_cell.angle_beta   90.00
_cell.angle_gamma   90.00
#
_symmetry.space_group_name_H-M   'P 1'
#
loop_
_entity.id
_entity.type
_entity.pdbx_description
1 polymer ?
#
loop_
_entity_poly.entity_id
_entity_poly.type
_entity_poly.pdbx_seq_one_letter_code
_entity_poly.pdbx_strand_id
1 'polypeptide(L)'
;MNTKAQMMGPRKPISLLLGVIFLALGVLPLLNQFGVIGFGLPTIPGLVVSILAIIGAVFLFWDGIGENMGAMGITQQIMFASYIVGVVALAFGLIPLLNSMGVIGFSLPAVGATIINALYVVIGCLLLYGGTQGM
;
A
#
# COMPACT_ATOMS: atom_id res chain seq x y z
N MET A 1 -11.88 -29.54 -19.79
CA MET A 1 -12.27 -28.62 -18.69
C MET A 1 -11.15 -27.62 -18.46
N ASN A 2 -11.52 -26.38 -18.21
CA ASN A 2 -10.77 -25.16 -18.45
C ASN A 2 -9.71 -24.89 -17.34
N THR A 3 -8.44 -25.23 -17.60
CA THR A 3 -7.28 -24.98 -16.72
C THR A 3 -6.87 -23.50 -16.63
N LYS A 4 -7.79 -22.57 -16.90
CA LYS A 4 -7.59 -21.12 -16.62
C LYS A 4 -8.17 -20.70 -15.27
N ALA A 5 -8.97 -21.56 -14.63
CA ALA A 5 -9.46 -21.32 -13.27
C ALA A 5 -8.41 -21.62 -12.17
N GLN A 6 -7.24 -22.19 -12.53
CA GLN A 6 -6.24 -22.68 -11.58
C GLN A 6 -5.10 -21.71 -11.24
N MET A 7 -5.11 -20.46 -11.73
CA MET A 7 -4.05 -19.48 -11.43
C MET A 7 -4.53 -18.22 -10.69
N MET A 8 -5.72 -18.25 -10.09
CA MET A 8 -6.06 -17.28 -9.04
C MET A 8 -5.61 -17.85 -7.69
N GLY A 9 -4.30 -17.78 -7.43
CA GLY A 9 -3.79 -18.04 -6.08
C GLY A 9 -4.47 -17.12 -5.06
N PRO A 10 -4.63 -17.53 -3.79
CA PRO A 10 -5.33 -16.77 -2.75
C PRO A 10 -4.85 -15.32 -2.59
N ARG A 11 -3.61 -15.04 -3.02
CA ARG A 11 -2.98 -13.72 -3.02
C ARG A 11 -3.76 -12.63 -3.77
N LYS A 12 -4.29 -12.91 -4.97
CA LYS A 12 -4.87 -11.89 -5.86
C LYS A 12 -6.10 -11.19 -5.27
N PRO A 13 -7.13 -11.91 -4.79
CA PRO A 13 -8.29 -11.26 -4.17
C PRO A 13 -7.93 -10.51 -2.89
N ILE A 14 -6.89 -10.97 -2.15
CA ILE A 14 -6.42 -10.29 -0.94
C ILE A 14 -5.74 -8.97 -1.30
N SER A 15 -4.82 -8.95 -2.28
CA SER A 15 -4.18 -7.72 -2.75
C SER A 15 -5.20 -6.73 -3.31
N LEU A 16 -6.23 -7.21 -4.03
CA LEU A 16 -7.31 -6.37 -4.53
C LEU A 16 -8.11 -5.75 -3.38
N LEU A 17 -8.52 -6.55 -2.39
CA LEU A 17 -9.26 -6.07 -1.23
C LEU A 17 -8.44 -5.04 -0.43
N LEU A 18 -7.17 -5.35 -0.16
CA LEU A 18 -6.26 -4.42 0.50
C LEU A 18 -6.09 -3.14 -0.31
N GLY A 19 -5.96 -3.25 -1.64
CA GLY A 19 -5.88 -2.12 -2.55
C GLY A 19 -7.07 -1.18 -2.39
N VAL A 20 -8.30 -1.70 -2.37
CA VAL A 20 -9.52 -0.90 -2.13
C VAL A 20 -9.47 -0.23 -0.76
N ILE A 21 -9.06 -0.95 0.29
CA ILE A 21 -8.99 -0.42 1.66
C ILE A 21 -7.99 0.74 1.74
N PHE A 22 -6.77 0.55 1.23
CA PHE A 22 -5.75 1.61 1.20
C PHE A 22 -6.19 2.83 0.40
N LEU A 23 -6.85 2.59 -0.73
CA LEU A 23 -7.35 3.65 -1.58
C LEU A 23 -8.46 4.44 -0.87
N ALA A 24 -9.40 3.76 -0.19
CA ALA A 24 -10.40 4.43 0.63
C ALA A 24 -9.77 5.24 1.78
N LEU A 25 -8.78 4.67 2.46
CA LEU A 25 -8.06 5.33 3.57
C LEU A 25 -7.20 6.52 3.11
N GLY A 26 -6.72 6.54 1.87
CA GLY A 26 -5.96 7.66 1.32
C GLY A 26 -6.85 8.72 0.65
N VAL A 27 -7.76 8.28 -0.22
CA VAL A 27 -8.58 9.18 -1.05
C VAL A 27 -9.66 9.88 -0.24
N LEU A 28 -10.36 9.20 0.68
CA LEU A 28 -11.44 9.84 1.44
C LEU A 28 -10.93 11.03 2.28
N PRO A 29 -9.83 10.90 3.06
CA PRO A 29 -9.29 12.05 3.77
C PRO A 29 -8.82 13.18 2.84
N LEU A 30 -8.23 12.85 1.67
CA LEU A 30 -7.81 13.87 0.70
C LEU A 30 -9.01 14.62 0.11
N LEU A 31 -10.07 13.91 -0.27
CA LEU A 31 -11.29 14.53 -0.78
C LEU A 31 -11.97 15.40 0.29
N ASN A 32 -11.92 15.00 1.56
CA ASN A 32 -12.44 15.82 2.66
C ASN A 32 -11.57 17.08 2.88
N GLN A 33 -10.24 16.95 2.84
CA GLN A 33 -9.31 18.09 2.93
C GLN A 33 -9.50 19.11 1.80
N PHE A 34 -9.80 18.64 0.58
CA PHE A 34 -10.08 19.50 -0.56
C PHE A 34 -11.52 20.03 -0.61
N GLY A 35 -12.36 19.70 0.37
CA GLY A 35 -13.75 20.16 0.44
C GLY A 35 -14.67 19.52 -0.60
N VAL A 36 -14.25 18.41 -1.24
CA VAL A 36 -15.07 17.67 -2.21
C VAL A 36 -16.18 16.87 -1.50
N ILE A 37 -15.90 16.39 -0.28
CA ILE A 37 -16.87 15.68 0.57
C ILE A 37 -17.01 16.33 1.95
N GLY A 38 -18.25 16.41 2.44
CA GLY A 38 -18.58 17.06 3.71
C GLY A 38 -18.45 16.18 4.97
N PHE A 39 -18.08 14.90 4.81
CA PHE A 39 -17.88 13.99 5.94
C PHE A 39 -16.40 13.62 6.08
N GLY A 40 -15.92 13.52 7.31
CA GLY A 40 -14.57 13.10 7.65
C GLY A 40 -14.56 11.67 8.18
N LEU A 41 -13.47 10.95 7.91
CA LEU A 41 -13.19 9.70 8.62
C LEU A 41 -12.66 10.03 10.02
N PRO A 42 -12.96 9.18 11.03
CA PRO A 42 -12.32 9.29 12.33
C PRO A 42 -10.81 9.22 12.20
N THR A 43 -10.09 9.99 13.01
CA THR A 43 -8.63 9.94 13.05
C THR A 43 -8.16 8.56 13.46
N ILE A 44 -7.36 7.92 12.62
CA ILE A 44 -6.80 6.60 12.88
C ILE A 44 -5.56 6.77 13.78
N PRO A 45 -5.42 5.99 14.87
CA PRO A 45 -4.24 6.04 15.72
C PRO A 45 -2.96 5.77 14.92
N GLY A 46 -1.88 6.49 15.20
CA GLY A 46 -0.61 6.37 14.48
C GLY A 46 -0.03 4.94 14.48
N LEU A 47 -0.25 4.17 15.55
CA LEU A 47 0.13 2.75 15.61
C LEU A 47 -0.55 1.93 14.51
N VAL A 48 -1.86 2.15 14.30
CA VAL A 48 -2.64 1.42 13.29
C VAL A 48 -2.18 1.82 11.89
N VAL A 49 -1.90 3.11 11.68
CA VAL A 49 -1.31 3.62 10.43
C VAL A 49 0.03 2.93 10.14
N SER A 50 0.91 2.79 11.13
CA SER A 50 2.18 2.09 10.99
C SER A 50 2.02 0.61 10.66
N ILE A 51 1.11 -0.09 11.35
CA ILE A 51 0.83 -1.52 11.08
C ILE A 51 0.28 -1.69 9.66
N LEU A 52 -0.68 -0.85 9.26
CA LEU A 52 -1.21 -0.89 7.90
C LEU A 52 -0.10 -0.63 6.87
N ALA A 53 0.74 0.38 7.06
CA ALA A 53 1.85 0.66 6.15
C ALA A 53 2.80 -0.55 6.00
N ILE A 54 3.10 -1.27 7.09
CA ILE A 54 3.90 -2.50 7.06
C ILE A 54 3.17 -3.60 6.27
N ILE A 55 1.88 -3.83 6.53
CA ILE A 55 1.09 -4.83 5.81
C ILE A 55 1.06 -4.50 4.32
N GLY A 56 0.75 -3.25 3.95
CA GLY A 56 0.73 -2.79 2.56
C GLY A 56 2.09 -2.97 1.88
N ALA A 57 3.18 -2.64 2.57
CA ALA A 57 4.53 -2.87 2.07
C ALA A 57 4.82 -4.35 1.81
N VAL A 58 4.53 -5.23 2.78
CA VAL A 58 4.74 -6.67 2.65
C VAL A 58 3.96 -7.23 1.47
N PHE A 59 2.71 -6.80 1.27
CA PHE A 59 1.91 -7.22 0.12
C PHE A 59 2.45 -6.67 -1.20
N LEU A 60 2.95 -5.43 -1.25
CA LEU A 60 3.62 -4.90 -2.44
C LEU A 60 4.88 -5.69 -2.81
N PHE A 61 5.68 -6.09 -1.81
CA PHE A 61 6.82 -6.98 -2.05
C PHE A 61 6.36 -8.37 -2.50
N TRP A 62 5.30 -8.92 -1.90
CA TRP A 62 4.74 -10.19 -2.31
C TRP A 62 4.30 -10.13 -3.78
N ASP A 63 3.54 -9.12 -4.17
CA ASP A 63 3.07 -8.93 -5.55
C ASP A 63 4.27 -8.75 -6.49
N GLY A 64 5.26 -7.94 -6.10
CA GLY A 64 6.47 -7.71 -6.89
C GLY A 64 7.41 -8.91 -7.04
N ILE A 65 7.37 -9.89 -6.14
CA ILE A 65 8.14 -11.16 -6.24
C ILE A 65 7.31 -12.24 -6.96
N GLY A 66 6.02 -12.32 -6.62
CA GLY A 66 5.12 -13.40 -7.03
C GLY A 66 4.62 -13.27 -8.46
N GLU A 67 4.62 -12.06 -9.02
CA GLU A 67 4.51 -11.85 -10.44
C GLU A 67 5.91 -12.07 -11.05
N ASN A 68 6.10 -13.21 -11.73
CA ASN A 68 7.23 -13.44 -12.63
C ASN A 68 7.10 -12.44 -13.80
N MET A 69 7.33 -11.14 -13.56
CA MET A 69 7.24 -10.05 -14.53
C MET A 69 8.43 -10.06 -15.49
N GLY A 70 8.73 -11.24 -16.05
CA GLY A 70 9.82 -11.49 -17.01
C GLY A 70 9.50 -11.10 -18.45
N ALA A 71 8.43 -10.33 -18.71
CA ALA A 71 8.12 -9.87 -20.06
C ALA A 71 8.28 -8.34 -20.13
N MET A 72 9.27 -7.91 -20.92
CA MET A 72 9.69 -6.52 -21.14
C MET A 72 8.52 -5.54 -21.31
N GLY A 73 8.60 -4.35 -20.69
CA GLY A 73 7.67 -3.25 -20.89
C GLY A 73 7.17 -2.57 -19.61
N ILE A 74 5.90 -2.13 -19.62
CA ILE A 74 5.22 -1.39 -18.53
C ILE A 74 5.22 -2.18 -17.21
N THR A 75 5.14 -3.51 -17.29
CA THR A 75 5.19 -4.43 -16.15
C THR A 75 6.49 -4.29 -15.34
N GLN A 76 7.64 -4.08 -15.97
CA GLN A 76 8.90 -3.88 -15.24
C GLN A 76 8.92 -2.55 -14.48
N GLN A 77 8.35 -1.48 -15.05
CA GLN A 77 8.28 -0.18 -14.37
C GLN A 77 7.39 -0.25 -13.13
N ILE A 78 6.28 -0.97 -13.22
CA ILE A 78 5.35 -1.14 -12.09
C ILE A 78 5.98 -2.00 -11.00
N MET A 79 6.73 -3.04 -11.36
CA MET A 79 7.52 -3.81 -10.41
C MET A 79 8.45 -2.90 -9.59
N PHE A 80 9.27 -2.07 -10.27
CA PHE A 80 10.16 -1.13 -9.59
C PHE A 80 9.40 -0.12 -8.73
N ALA A 81 8.27 0.40 -9.22
CA ALA A 81 7.42 1.29 -8.44
C ALA A 81 6.91 0.60 -7.16
N SER A 82 6.42 -0.63 -7.24
CA SER A 82 5.97 -1.42 -6.09
C SER A 82 7.09 -1.70 -5.10
N TYR A 83 8.31 -1.99 -5.56
CA TYR A 83 9.47 -2.14 -4.69
C TYR A 83 9.83 -0.84 -3.98
N ILE A 84 9.95 0.27 -4.72
CA ILE A 84 10.32 1.57 -4.15
C ILE A 84 9.26 2.02 -3.15
N VAL A 85 7.99 1.99 -3.54
CA VAL A 85 6.86 2.36 -2.68
C VAL A 85 6.77 1.41 -1.49
N GLY A 86 7.03 0.12 -1.67
CA GLY A 86 7.09 -0.87 -0.60
C GLY A 86 8.19 -0.55 0.42
N VAL A 87 9.41 -0.22 -0.03
CA VAL A 87 10.52 0.19 0.86
C VAL A 87 10.16 1.47 1.62
N VAL A 88 9.60 2.47 0.93
CA VAL A 88 9.18 3.72 1.58
C VAL A 88 8.09 3.43 2.61
N ALA A 89 7.02 2.71 2.24
CA ALA A 89 5.94 2.33 3.15
C ALA A 89 6.44 1.55 4.37
N LEU A 90 7.40 0.64 4.17
CA LEU A 90 8.04 -0.12 5.23
C LEU A 90 8.85 0.77 6.17
N ALA A 91 9.61 1.73 5.65
CA ALA A 91 10.32 2.72 6.47
C ALA A 91 9.33 3.58 7.29
N PHE A 92 8.25 4.03 6.65
CA PHE A 92 7.19 4.82 7.30
C PHE A 92 6.41 4.04 8.37
N GLY A 93 6.30 2.72 8.25
CA GLY A 93 5.66 1.89 9.25
C GLY A 93 6.62 1.43 10.36
N LEU A 94 7.80 0.92 10.00
CA LEU A 94 8.75 0.35 10.96
C LEU A 94 9.46 1.42 11.79
N ILE A 95 9.89 2.54 11.21
CA ILE A 95 10.68 3.54 11.96
C ILE A 95 9.86 4.12 13.13
N PRO A 96 8.62 4.61 12.93
CA PRO A 96 7.82 5.11 14.06
C PRO A 96 7.50 4.01 15.07
N LEU A 97 7.28 2.77 14.62
CA LEU A 97 7.00 1.63 15.50
C LEU A 97 8.22 1.31 16.40
N LEU A 98 9.39 1.15 15.80
CA LEU A 98 10.63 0.85 16.53
C LEU A 98 11.05 2.01 17.45
N ASN A 99 10.82 3.26 17.04
CA ASN A 99 11.07 4.42 17.88
C ASN A 99 10.11 4.46 19.08
N SER A 100 8.83 4.16 18.88
CA SER A 100 7.84 4.09 19.97
C SER A 100 8.14 3.00 21.00
N MET A 101 8.83 1.93 20.57
CA MET A 101 9.29 0.84 21.44
C MET A 101 10.65 1.10 22.09
N GLY A 102 11.29 2.24 21.80
CA GLY A 102 12.62 2.57 22.31
C GLY A 102 13.76 1.74 21.72
N VAL A 103 13.52 1.02 20.61
CA VAL A 103 14.54 0.19 19.95
C VAL A 103 15.53 1.06 19.16
N ILE A 104 15.06 2.19 18.61
CA ILE A 104 15.87 3.16 17.87
C ILE A 104 15.68 4.58 18.42
N GLY A 105 16.78 5.34 18.47
CA GLY A 105 16.79 6.72 19.02
C GLY A 105 16.45 7.83 18.03
N PHE A 106 16.26 7.51 16.75
CA PHE A 106 15.90 8.50 15.73
C PHE A 106 14.42 8.38 15.35
N SER A 107 13.83 9.51 15.00
CA SER A 107 12.46 9.61 14.47
C SER A 107 12.49 10.17 13.05
N LEU A 108 11.49 9.80 12.26
CA LEU A 108 11.26 10.50 10.99
C LEU A 108 10.78 11.93 11.27
N PRO A 109 11.11 12.90 10.40
CA PRO A 109 10.48 14.21 10.43
C PRO A 109 8.96 14.06 10.45
N ALA A 110 8.26 14.95 11.15
CA ALA A 110 6.80 14.94 11.17
C ALA A 110 6.28 15.08 9.74
N VAL A 111 5.77 13.97 9.19
CA VAL A 111 5.24 13.93 7.83
C VAL A 111 3.78 14.33 7.89
N GLY A 112 3.41 15.34 7.10
CA GLY A 112 2.04 15.84 7.06
C GLY A 112 1.06 14.73 6.67
N ALA A 113 -0.14 14.77 7.27
CA ALA A 113 -1.21 13.80 6.99
C ALA A 113 -1.48 13.65 5.48
N THR A 114 -1.36 14.74 4.71
CA THR A 114 -1.51 14.74 3.25
C THR A 114 -0.51 13.81 2.54
N ILE A 115 0.74 13.74 2.99
CA ILE A 115 1.77 12.87 2.39
C ILE A 115 1.47 11.40 2.73
N ILE A 116 1.06 11.11 3.97
CA ILE A 116 0.67 9.75 4.38
C ILE A 116 -0.54 9.28 3.57
N ASN A 117 -1.55 10.14 3.43
CA ASN A 117 -2.74 9.83 2.64
C ASN A 117 -2.39 9.60 1.18
N ALA A 118 -1.53 10.44 0.58
CA ALA A 118 -1.05 10.25 -0.79
C ALA A 118 -0.30 8.92 -0.95
N LEU A 119 0.55 8.56 0.02
CA LEU A 119 1.27 7.28 0.04
C LEU A 119 0.29 6.10 0.09
N TYR A 120 -0.79 6.18 0.87
CA TYR A 120 -1.85 5.17 0.87
C TYR A 120 -2.62 5.09 -0.44
N VAL A 121 -2.87 6.22 -1.12
CA VAL A 121 -3.43 6.19 -2.48
C VAL A 121 -2.50 5.44 -3.43
N VAL A 122 -1.19 5.73 -3.40
CA VAL A 122 -0.22 5.08 -4.28
C VAL A 122 -0.13 3.58 -3.99
N ILE A 123 -0.05 3.17 -2.72
CA ILE A 123 -0.08 1.75 -2.32
C ILE A 123 -1.37 1.09 -2.81
N GLY A 124 -2.52 1.74 -2.59
CA GLY A 124 -3.82 1.22 -2.99
C GLY A 124 -3.92 0.99 -4.50
N CYS A 125 -3.47 1.95 -5.30
CA CYS A 125 -3.43 1.84 -6.76
C CYS A 125 -2.50 0.71 -7.23
N LEU A 126 -1.31 0.57 -6.63
CA LEU A 126 -0.35 -0.47 -7.01
C LEU A 126 -0.85 -1.88 -6.64
N LEU A 127 -1.44 -2.04 -5.45
CA LEU A 127 -2.04 -3.31 -5.01
C LEU A 127 -3.27 -3.67 -5.84
N LEU A 128 -4.11 -2.69 -6.21
CA LEU A 128 -5.22 -2.93 -7.13
C LEU A 128 -4.73 -3.38 -8.51
N TYR A 129 -3.69 -2.72 -9.03
CA TYR A 129 -3.10 -3.12 -10.30
C TYR A 129 -2.58 -4.57 -10.22
N GLY A 130 -1.75 -4.91 -9.23
CA GLY A 130 -1.26 -6.29 -9.04
C GLY A 130 -2.39 -7.31 -8.82
N GLY A 131 -3.47 -6.92 -8.12
CA GLY A 131 -4.66 -7.76 -7.95
C GLY A 131 -5.43 -8.03 -9.24
N THR A 132 -5.40 -7.10 -10.21
CA THR A 132 -6.12 -7.21 -11.49
C THR A 132 -5.29 -7.82 -12.62
N GLN A 133 -3.95 -7.83 -12.51
CA GLN A 133 -3.08 -8.48 -13.49
C GLN A 133 -3.36 -9.99 -13.55
N GLY A 134 -3.88 -10.45 -14.68
CA GLY A 134 -4.19 -11.86 -14.96
C GLY A 134 -5.59 -12.33 -14.54
N MET A 135 -6.57 -11.42 -14.54
CA MET A 135 -7.98 -11.76 -14.79
C MET A 135 -8.26 -11.93 -16.29
#